data_AF-A0A484LVS0-F1
#
_entry.id   AF-A0A484LVS0-F1
#
_cell.length_a   1.000
_cell.length_b   1.000
_cell.length_c   1.000
_cell.angle_alpha   90.00
_cell.angle_beta   90.00
_cell.angle_gamma   90.00
#
_symmetry.space_group_name_H-M   'P 1'
#
loop_
_entity.id
_entity.type
_entity.pdbx_description
1 polymer ?
#
loop_
_entity_poly.entity_id
_entity_poly.type
_entity_poly.pdbx_seq_one_letter_code
_entity_poly.pdbx_strand_id
1 'polypeptide(L)'
;MVHESLKVPIFAFVDCNAFGIEIFKSYKFGSGLQLMSRNLVVPSIELIGLFYSDLVERGMEDDMTPLKKIDYNKTVSLLEEPLIPLEPHISKSLKSILENKRKADVELLSHKKGCFYWVNYLLEKLRFHLKEMKNKKCEVHTRKKICGAKKHTKKFSARKRRKSCFLFVMRKMFCYVR
;
A
#
# COMPACT_ATOMS: atom_id res chain seq x y z
N MET A 1 -5.98 15.03 -16.67
CA MET A 1 -6.58 13.68 -16.83
C MET A 1 -7.76 13.49 -15.87
N VAL A 2 -8.60 12.45 -16.04
CA VAL A 2 -9.79 12.13 -15.18
C VAL A 2 -9.46 12.18 -13.68
N HIS A 3 -8.27 11.73 -13.28
CA HIS A 3 -7.85 11.70 -11.88
C HIS A 3 -7.68 13.10 -11.25
N GLU A 4 -7.19 14.07 -12.02
CA GLU A 4 -6.94 15.45 -11.56
C GLU A 4 -8.23 16.25 -11.47
N SER A 5 -9.13 16.08 -12.46
CA SER A 5 -10.36 16.85 -12.56
C SER A 5 -11.42 16.37 -11.57
N LEU A 6 -11.58 15.05 -11.40
CA LEU A 6 -12.66 14.48 -10.61
C LEU A 6 -12.25 14.07 -9.19
N LYS A 7 -10.94 14.12 -8.85
CA LYS A 7 -10.39 13.71 -7.55
C LYS A 7 -10.88 12.32 -7.10
N VAL A 8 -11.08 11.43 -8.06
CA VAL A 8 -11.52 10.05 -7.83
C VAL A 8 -10.32 9.23 -7.36
N PRO A 9 -10.44 8.43 -6.28
CA PRO A 9 -9.38 7.51 -5.90
C PRO A 9 -9.17 6.45 -6.99
N ILE A 10 -7.91 6.19 -7.33
CA ILE A 10 -7.54 5.19 -8.33
C ILE A 10 -6.74 4.11 -7.62
N PHE A 11 -7.18 2.88 -7.79
CA PHE A 11 -6.55 1.72 -7.20
C PHE A 11 -6.08 0.78 -8.30
N ALA A 12 -4.90 0.17 -8.10
CA ALA A 12 -4.38 -0.88 -8.95
C ALA A 12 -4.53 -2.22 -8.26
N PHE A 13 -5.11 -3.17 -8.97
CA PHE A 13 -5.18 -4.58 -8.59
C PHE A 13 -4.52 -5.40 -9.69
N VAL A 14 -3.36 -5.96 -9.40
CA VAL A 14 -2.45 -6.63 -10.36
C VAL A 14 -1.99 -7.97 -9.80
N ASP A 15 -1.27 -8.77 -10.57
CA ASP A 15 -0.72 -10.04 -10.11
C ASP A 15 0.31 -9.86 -8.99
N CYS A 16 0.42 -10.88 -8.13
CA CYS A 16 1.47 -10.99 -7.12
C CYS A 16 2.76 -11.52 -7.76
N ASN A 17 3.31 -10.76 -8.71
CA ASN A 17 4.56 -11.06 -9.40
C ASN A 17 5.27 -9.76 -9.83
N ALA A 18 6.51 -9.87 -10.30
CA ALA A 18 7.31 -8.71 -10.71
C ALA A 18 6.69 -7.93 -11.88
N PHE A 19 6.05 -8.63 -12.82
CA PHE A 19 5.46 -8.03 -14.01
C PHE A 19 4.19 -7.22 -13.68
N GLY A 20 3.33 -7.72 -12.79
CA GLY A 20 2.19 -6.98 -12.27
C GLY A 20 2.61 -5.69 -11.56
N ILE A 21 3.69 -5.76 -10.77
CA ILE A 21 4.26 -4.59 -10.09
C ILE A 21 4.86 -3.60 -11.10
N GLU A 22 5.49 -4.08 -12.17
CA GLU A 22 5.99 -3.20 -13.25
C GLU A 22 4.84 -2.46 -13.96
N ILE A 23 3.72 -3.13 -14.25
CA ILE A 23 2.53 -2.49 -14.81
C ILE A 23 2.06 -1.35 -13.89
N PHE A 24 1.92 -1.63 -12.59
CA PHE A 24 1.58 -0.61 -11.60
C PHE A 24 2.58 0.56 -11.61
N LYS A 25 3.88 0.26 -11.64
CA LYS A 25 4.95 1.26 -11.69
C LYS A 25 4.82 2.18 -12.91
N SER A 26 4.50 1.63 -14.09
CA SER A 26 4.33 2.41 -15.31
C SER A 26 3.18 3.42 -15.19
N TYR A 27 2.07 3.05 -14.58
CA TYR A 27 0.98 4.02 -14.33
C TYR A 27 1.33 5.05 -13.26
N LYS A 28 2.10 4.66 -12.24
CA LYS A 28 2.46 5.57 -11.14
C LYS A 28 3.55 6.58 -11.50
N PHE A 29 4.60 6.12 -12.16
CA PHE A 29 5.82 6.89 -12.43
C PHE A 29 6.12 7.12 -13.90
N GLY A 30 5.41 6.44 -14.80
CA GLY A 30 5.72 6.44 -16.23
C GLY A 30 6.74 5.35 -16.59
N SER A 31 6.87 5.08 -17.88
CA SER A 31 7.84 4.12 -18.43
C SER A 31 8.93 4.83 -19.23
N GLY A 32 10.20 4.44 -19.03
CA GLY A 32 11.33 4.84 -19.89
C GLY A 32 11.39 6.35 -20.16
N LEU A 33 11.23 6.72 -21.44
CA LEU A 33 11.30 8.09 -21.96
C LEU A 33 10.20 9.04 -21.45
N GLN A 34 9.16 8.51 -20.83
CA GLN A 34 8.02 9.29 -20.32
C GLN A 34 7.96 9.30 -18.79
N LEU A 35 9.10 9.06 -18.14
CA LEU A 35 9.22 9.14 -16.69
C LEU A 35 8.68 10.50 -16.20
N MET A 36 7.69 10.46 -15.33
CA MET A 36 7.00 11.63 -14.76
C MET A 36 6.25 12.52 -15.79
N SER A 37 5.92 12.01 -16.98
CA SER A 37 5.06 12.72 -17.92
C SER A 37 3.66 12.91 -17.31
N ARG A 38 3.35 14.14 -16.89
CA ARG A 38 2.12 14.49 -16.13
C ARG A 38 0.82 14.07 -16.80
N ASN A 39 0.85 13.89 -18.12
CA ASN A 39 -0.33 13.53 -18.92
C ASN A 39 -0.58 12.02 -19.02
N LEU A 40 0.33 11.19 -18.51
CA LEU A 40 0.27 9.72 -18.63
C LEU A 40 0.48 9.01 -17.30
N VAL A 41 0.91 9.72 -16.26
CA VAL A 41 1.10 9.18 -14.92
C VAL A 41 -0.06 9.54 -14.01
N VAL A 42 -0.32 8.66 -13.05
CA VAL A 42 -1.29 8.84 -11.97
C VAL A 42 -0.54 8.69 -10.65
N PRO A 43 0.13 9.73 -10.13
CA PRO A 43 0.98 9.60 -8.94
C PRO A 43 0.18 9.19 -7.69
N SER A 44 -1.11 9.49 -7.66
CA SER A 44 -2.03 9.13 -6.58
C SER A 44 -2.57 7.69 -6.65
N ILE A 45 -2.16 6.89 -7.63
CA ILE A 45 -2.59 5.49 -7.72
C ILE A 45 -2.03 4.68 -6.55
N GLU A 46 -2.90 3.92 -5.89
CA GLU A 46 -2.53 3.04 -4.78
C GLU A 46 -2.63 1.58 -5.21
N LEU A 47 -1.57 0.79 -4.96
CA LEU A 47 -1.57 -0.65 -5.16
C LEU A 47 -2.34 -1.30 -4.01
N ILE A 48 -3.43 -2.00 -4.30
CA ILE A 48 -4.30 -2.64 -3.28
C ILE A 48 -4.19 -4.16 -3.24
N GLY A 49 -3.42 -4.73 -4.16
CA GLY A 49 -3.14 -6.15 -4.25
C GLY A 49 -2.86 -6.55 -5.70
N LEU A 50 -2.72 -7.84 -5.98
CA LEU A 50 -2.72 -8.99 -5.07
C LEU A 50 -1.40 -9.06 -4.29
N PHE A 51 -1.46 -9.17 -2.96
CA PHE A 51 -0.25 -9.32 -2.14
C PHE A 51 -0.07 -10.75 -1.66
N TYR A 52 1.19 -11.15 -1.46
CA TYR A 52 1.54 -12.45 -0.89
C TYR A 52 0.85 -12.71 0.45
N SER A 53 0.85 -11.72 1.35
CA SER A 53 0.20 -11.82 2.66
C SER A 53 -1.29 -12.12 2.55
N ASP A 54 -1.96 -11.57 1.54
CA ASP A 54 -3.40 -11.74 1.36
C ASP A 54 -3.76 -13.19 1.01
N LEU A 55 -2.89 -13.85 0.24
CA LEU A 55 -3.04 -15.25 -0.18
C LEU A 55 -2.75 -16.21 0.98
N VAL A 56 -1.71 -15.93 1.76
CA VAL A 56 -1.37 -16.70 2.97
C VAL A 56 -2.51 -16.63 3.99
N GLU A 57 -3.01 -15.43 4.29
CA GLU A 57 -4.16 -15.22 5.21
C GLU A 57 -5.42 -15.98 4.75
N ARG A 58 -5.52 -16.29 3.45
CA ARG A 58 -6.66 -16.99 2.84
C ARG A 58 -6.39 -18.49 2.60
N GLY A 59 -5.25 -18.99 3.07
CA GLY A 59 -4.86 -20.40 2.95
C GLY A 59 -4.61 -20.83 1.50
N MET A 60 -4.13 -19.93 0.66
CA MET A 60 -3.83 -20.18 -0.77
C MET A 60 -2.32 -20.33 -1.02
N GLU A 61 -1.54 -20.60 0.03
CA GLU A 61 -0.08 -20.58 -0.07
C GLU A 61 0.47 -21.70 -0.95
N ASP A 62 -0.12 -22.88 -0.85
CA ASP A 62 0.27 -24.06 -1.64
C ASP A 62 -0.17 -23.96 -3.10
N ASP A 63 -1.11 -23.07 -3.40
CA ASP A 63 -1.65 -22.86 -4.74
C ASP A 63 -0.82 -21.86 -5.56
N MET A 64 0.14 -21.18 -4.92
CA MET A 64 1.04 -20.25 -5.59
C MET A 64 2.09 -20.97 -6.42
N THR A 65 2.40 -20.40 -7.58
CA THR A 65 3.38 -20.97 -8.50
C THR A 65 4.81 -20.65 -8.03
N PRO A 66 5.75 -21.60 -8.13
CA PRO A 66 7.17 -21.33 -7.88
C PRO A 66 7.70 -20.17 -8.74
N LEU A 67 8.54 -19.33 -8.15
CA LEU A 67 9.18 -18.22 -8.84
C LEU A 67 10.20 -18.74 -9.86
N LYS A 68 10.03 -18.40 -11.14
CA LYS A 68 11.00 -18.80 -12.18
C LYS A 68 12.21 -17.86 -12.16
N LYS A 69 13.31 -18.28 -12.76
CA LYS A 69 14.54 -17.46 -12.87
C LYS A 69 14.29 -16.09 -13.52
N ILE A 70 13.42 -16.04 -14.53
CA ILE A 70 13.05 -14.80 -15.21
C ILE A 70 12.32 -13.85 -14.25
N ASP A 71 11.35 -14.37 -13.48
CA ASP A 71 10.62 -13.59 -12.49
C ASP A 71 11.55 -13.08 -11.37
N TYR A 72 12.47 -13.93 -10.89
CA TYR A 72 13.47 -13.58 -9.88
C TYR A 72 14.36 -12.42 -10.37
N ASN A 73 14.97 -12.57 -11.54
CA ASN A 73 15.85 -11.54 -12.12
C ASN A 73 15.08 -10.22 -12.30
N LYS A 74 13.82 -10.28 -12.74
CA LYS A 74 12.98 -9.10 -12.89
C LYS A 74 12.67 -8.44 -11.54
N THR A 75 12.39 -9.24 -10.52
CA THR A 75 12.11 -8.74 -9.15
C THR A 75 13.32 -8.02 -8.57
N VAL A 76 14.52 -8.59 -8.72
CA VAL A 76 15.79 -7.97 -8.30
C VAL A 76 16.03 -6.67 -9.06
N SER A 77 15.90 -6.69 -10.39
CA SER A 77 16.06 -5.49 -11.22
C SER A 77 15.11 -4.35 -10.81
N LEU A 78 13.85 -4.65 -10.49
CA LEU A 78 12.91 -3.66 -9.98
C LEU A 78 13.35 -3.10 -8.62
N LEU A 79 13.81 -3.93 -7.70
CA LEU A 79 14.25 -3.49 -6.37
C LEU A 79 15.46 -2.54 -6.41
N GLU A 80 16.30 -2.65 -7.43
CA GLU A 80 17.47 -1.79 -7.65
C GLU A 80 17.10 -0.41 -8.24
N GLU A 81 15.85 -0.23 -8.72
CA GLU A 81 15.45 1.03 -9.33
C GLU A 81 15.31 2.17 -8.31
N PRO A 82 15.75 3.41 -8.63
CA PRO A 82 15.80 4.52 -7.69
C PRO A 82 14.45 4.93 -7.07
N LEU A 83 13.34 4.70 -7.78
CA LEU A 83 12.00 5.11 -7.35
C LEU A 83 11.35 4.11 -6.39
N ILE A 84 11.78 2.84 -6.40
CA ILE A 84 11.16 1.79 -5.58
C ILE A 84 11.43 1.97 -4.07
N PRO A 85 12.63 2.37 -3.62
CA PRO A 85 12.89 2.70 -2.21
C PRO A 85 11.99 3.82 -1.65
N LEU A 86 11.48 4.72 -2.50
CA LEU A 86 10.57 5.80 -2.10
C LEU A 86 9.15 5.32 -1.82
N GLU A 87 8.82 4.08 -2.22
CA GLU A 87 7.51 3.46 -2.04
C GLU A 87 7.64 2.18 -1.21
N PRO A 88 7.58 2.28 0.13
CA PRO A 88 7.77 1.15 1.03
C PRO A 88 6.83 -0.03 0.75
N HIS A 89 5.60 0.25 0.30
CA HIS A 89 4.62 -0.77 -0.04
C HIS A 89 5.05 -1.62 -1.25
N ILE A 90 5.62 -1.00 -2.29
CA ILE A 90 6.10 -1.72 -3.47
C ILE A 90 7.34 -2.54 -3.10
N SER A 91 8.30 -1.91 -2.38
CA SER A 91 9.51 -2.59 -1.93
C SER A 91 9.20 -3.80 -1.05
N LYS A 92 8.24 -3.66 -0.12
CA LYS A 92 7.77 -4.78 0.72
C LYS A 92 7.18 -5.90 -0.12
N SER A 93 6.32 -5.58 -1.10
CA SER A 93 5.71 -6.58 -1.98
C SER A 93 6.75 -7.37 -2.78
N LEU A 94 7.73 -6.68 -3.38
CA LEU A 94 8.81 -7.32 -4.13
C LEU A 94 9.70 -8.20 -3.24
N LYS A 95 10.03 -7.74 -2.03
CA LYS A 95 10.79 -8.52 -1.05
C LYS A 95 10.05 -9.78 -0.62
N SER A 96 8.75 -9.69 -0.35
CA SER A 96 7.94 -10.86 -0.02
C SER A 96 7.92 -11.91 -1.15
N ILE A 97 7.90 -11.48 -2.42
CA ILE A 97 8.01 -12.41 -3.56
C ILE A 97 9.37 -13.14 -3.55
N LEU A 98 10.48 -12.42 -3.32
CA LEU A 98 11.82 -13.01 -3.27
C LEU A 98 12.03 -13.95 -2.09
N GLU A 99 11.60 -13.53 -0.89
CA GLU A 99 11.74 -14.29 0.35
C GLU A 99 11.02 -15.64 0.26
N ASN A 100 9.79 -15.63 -0.27
CA ASN A 100 8.96 -16.82 -0.33
C ASN A 100 9.17 -17.64 -1.61
N LYS A 101 9.83 -17.07 -2.63
CA LYS A 101 10.07 -17.72 -3.94
C LYS A 101 8.80 -18.24 -4.60
N ARG A 102 7.71 -17.50 -4.44
CA ARG A 102 6.37 -17.83 -4.97
C ARG A 102 5.76 -16.61 -5.63
N LYS A 103 4.90 -16.87 -6.61
CA LYS A 103 4.11 -15.86 -7.31
C LYS A 103 2.68 -16.34 -7.51
N ALA A 104 1.77 -15.41 -7.74
CA ALA A 104 0.39 -15.73 -8.04
C ALA A 104 -0.20 -14.75 -9.04
N ASP A 105 -1.01 -15.29 -9.94
CA ASP A 105 -1.81 -14.51 -10.87
C ASP A 105 -3.20 -14.28 -10.25
N VAL A 106 -3.88 -13.19 -10.62
CA VAL A 106 -5.20 -12.84 -10.05
C VAL A 106 -6.23 -13.95 -10.28
N GLU A 107 -6.12 -14.70 -11.38
CA GLU A 107 -6.98 -15.84 -11.71
C GLU A 107 -6.97 -16.94 -10.64
N LEU A 108 -5.91 -17.02 -9.82
CA LEU A 108 -5.83 -17.95 -8.69
C LEU A 108 -7.05 -17.82 -7.75
N LEU A 109 -7.52 -16.58 -7.52
CA LEU A 109 -8.68 -16.31 -6.67
C LEU A 109 -9.94 -17.00 -7.21
N SER A 110 -10.11 -17.02 -8.53
CA SER A 110 -11.26 -17.62 -9.20
C SER A 110 -11.15 -19.14 -9.28
N HIS A 111 -9.95 -19.67 -9.57
CA HIS A 111 -9.72 -21.10 -9.71
C HIS A 111 -9.96 -21.88 -8.42
N LYS A 112 -9.64 -21.31 -7.26
CA LYS A 112 -9.68 -22.04 -5.98
C LYS A 112 -10.98 -21.92 -5.20
N LYS A 113 -11.68 -20.79 -5.34
CA LYS A 113 -12.88 -20.49 -4.53
C LYS A 113 -14.12 -20.21 -5.38
N GLY A 114 -14.00 -20.32 -6.71
CA GLY A 114 -15.08 -20.09 -7.67
C GLY A 114 -15.06 -18.69 -8.29
N CYS A 115 -15.75 -18.55 -9.42
CA CYS A 115 -15.72 -17.37 -10.29
C CYS A 115 -16.18 -16.05 -9.63
N PHE A 116 -16.87 -16.09 -8.49
CA PHE A 116 -17.32 -14.90 -7.76
C PHE A 116 -16.41 -14.51 -6.59
N TYR A 117 -15.43 -15.33 -6.24
CA TYR A 117 -14.59 -15.07 -5.07
C TYR A 117 -13.75 -13.80 -5.21
N TRP A 118 -13.17 -13.57 -6.40
CA TRP A 118 -12.39 -12.36 -6.67
C TRP A 118 -13.21 -11.07 -6.49
N VAL A 119 -14.52 -11.11 -6.77
CA VAL A 119 -15.42 -9.95 -6.55
C VAL A 119 -15.52 -9.63 -5.06
N ASN A 120 -15.79 -10.65 -4.23
CA ASN A 120 -15.88 -10.46 -2.78
C ASN A 120 -14.55 -9.99 -2.18
N TYR A 121 -13.45 -10.59 -2.64
CA TYR A 121 -12.09 -10.20 -2.27
C TYR A 121 -11.82 -8.72 -2.60
N LEU A 122 -12.10 -8.32 -3.84
CA LEU A 122 -11.86 -6.96 -4.31
C LEU A 122 -12.76 -5.96 -3.58
N LEU A 123 -14.03 -6.30 -3.33
CA LEU A 123 -14.96 -5.46 -2.56
C LEU A 123 -14.48 -5.27 -1.12
N GLU A 124 -13.99 -6.32 -0.46
CA GLU A 124 -13.41 -6.24 0.88
C GLU A 124 -12.21 -5.28 0.89
N LYS A 125 -11.27 -5.46 -0.04
CA LYS A 125 -10.08 -4.60 -0.19
C LYS A 125 -10.44 -3.16 -0.48
N LEU A 126 -11.36 -2.91 -1.41
CA LEU A 126 -11.82 -1.56 -1.74
C LEU A 126 -12.50 -0.89 -0.55
N ARG A 127 -13.37 -1.60 0.18
CA ARG A 127 -14.02 -1.05 1.38
C ARG A 127 -13.01 -0.68 2.46
N PHE A 128 -11.98 -1.50 2.66
CA PHE A 128 -10.88 -1.21 3.58
C PHE A 128 -10.16 0.08 3.19
N HIS A 129 -9.67 0.19 1.95
CA HIS A 129 -8.93 1.37 1.49
C HIS A 129 -9.78 2.65 1.46
N LEU A 130 -11.04 2.55 1.05
CA LEU A 130 -11.97 3.69 1.08
C LEU A 130 -12.26 4.17 2.52
N LYS A 131 -12.31 3.27 3.50
CA LYS A 131 -12.42 3.65 4.92
C LYS A 131 -11.15 4.34 5.42
N GLU A 132 -9.98 3.77 5.12
CA GLU A 132 -8.68 4.36 5.46
C GLU A 132 -8.53 5.78 4.89
N MET A 133 -8.93 5.99 3.64
CA MET A 133 -8.95 7.31 3.03
C MET A 133 -9.87 8.31 3.74
N LYS A 134 -11.07 7.87 4.18
CA LYS A 134 -11.99 8.73 4.96
C LYS A 134 -11.39 9.08 6.32
N ASN A 135 -10.77 8.12 7.00
CA ASN A 135 -10.13 8.32 8.31
C ASN A 135 -8.99 9.34 8.21
N LYS A 136 -8.10 9.21 7.21
CA LYS A 136 -7.03 10.17 6.94
C LYS A 136 -7.57 11.60 6.71
N LYS A 137 -8.68 11.75 5.96
CA LYS A 137 -9.32 13.07 5.78
C LYS A 137 -9.86 13.64 7.08
N CYS A 138 -10.47 12.81 7.93
CA CYS A 138 -10.97 13.23 9.25
C CYS A 138 -9.82 13.73 10.14
N GLU A 139 -8.71 12.99 10.24
CA GLU A 139 -7.55 13.39 11.05
C GLU A 139 -6.89 14.69 10.59
N VAL A 140 -6.76 14.89 9.28
CA VAL A 140 -6.22 16.13 8.71
C VAL A 140 -7.14 17.31 9.05
N HIS A 141 -8.45 17.11 9.04
CA HIS A 141 -9.41 18.15 9.43
C HIS A 141 -9.35 18.47 10.92
N THR A 142 -9.22 17.47 11.81
CA THR A 142 -9.04 17.70 13.25
C THR A 142 -7.73 18.42 13.54
N ARG A 143 -6.62 18.03 12.90
CA ARG A 143 -5.32 18.72 13.07
C ARG A 143 -5.37 20.16 12.56
N LYS A 144 -6.04 20.43 11.41
CA LYS A 144 -6.25 21.81 10.94
C LYS A 144 -7.13 22.64 11.88
N LYS A 145 -8.16 22.06 12.50
CA LYS A 145 -8.95 22.74 13.54
C LYS A 145 -8.14 23.04 14.81
N ILE A 146 -7.30 22.09 15.26
CA ILE A 146 -6.44 22.27 16.44
C ILE A 146 -5.35 23.32 16.18
N CYS A 147 -4.77 23.35 14.98
CA CYS A 147 -3.78 24.37 14.59
C CYS A 147 -4.41 25.73 14.25
N GLY A 148 -5.66 25.74 13.76
CA GLY A 148 -6.44 26.96 13.47
C GLY A 148 -7.05 27.63 14.71
N ALA A 149 -7.19 26.90 15.82
CA ALA A 149 -7.70 27.44 17.09
C ALA A 149 -6.63 28.16 17.94
N LYS A 150 -5.40 28.31 17.46
CA LYS A 150 -4.32 29.05 18.17
C LYS A 150 -4.09 30.44 17.57
N LYS A 151 -5.12 31.28 17.55
CA LYS A 151 -4.98 32.75 17.50
C LYS A 151 -6.13 33.39 18.29
N HIS A 152 -6.03 33.37 19.62
CA HIS A 152 -6.41 34.47 20.50
C HIS A 152 -5.99 34.13 21.94
N THR A 153 -5.23 35.05 22.52
CA THR A 153 -4.60 35.00 23.85
C THR A 153 -5.62 35.14 24.97
N LYS A 154 -5.53 34.31 26.01
CA LYS A 154 -5.70 34.76 27.40
C LYS A 154 -4.69 34.03 28.30
N LYS A 155 -3.80 34.81 28.91
CA LYS A 155 -2.99 34.43 30.07
C LYS A 155 -3.94 33.96 31.17
N PHE A 156 -3.77 32.73 31.67
CA PHE A 156 -4.22 32.37 33.01
C PHE A 156 -3.18 31.50 33.70
N SER A 157 -3.01 31.79 34.98
CA SER A 157 -1.89 31.44 35.86
C SER A 157 -1.59 29.96 36.02
N ALA A 158 -0.33 29.68 36.32
CA ALA A 158 0.18 28.40 36.80
C ALA A 158 -0.63 27.82 37.98
N ARG A 159 -1.11 26.58 37.83
CA ARG A 159 -1.31 25.66 38.96
C ARG A 159 -1.24 24.19 38.51
N LYS A 160 -0.06 23.61 38.75
CA LYS A 160 0.22 22.22 39.12
C LYS A 160 -1.00 21.28 39.11
N ARG A 161 -1.05 20.34 38.16
CA ARG A 161 -1.42 18.94 38.44
C ARG A 161 -0.69 18.00 37.48
N ARG A 162 -0.07 17.02 38.14
CA ARG A 162 0.86 16.00 37.65
C ARG A 162 0.06 14.81 37.10
N LYS A 163 0.71 14.14 36.15
CA LYS A 163 0.67 12.70 35.84
C LYS A 163 -0.40 12.17 34.86
N SER A 164 0.17 11.44 33.89
CA SER A 164 -0.39 10.31 33.13
C SER A 164 -1.03 10.62 31.79
N CYS A 165 -0.17 10.71 30.76
CA CYS A 165 -0.36 10.03 29.46
C CYS A 165 0.92 10.25 28.62
N PHE A 166 2.06 9.84 29.18
CA PHE A 166 3.33 9.71 28.46
C PHE A 166 3.71 8.22 28.53
N LEU A 167 2.86 7.38 27.90
CA LEU A 167 3.10 5.93 27.82
C LEU A 167 2.27 5.30 26.70
N PHE A 168 2.48 5.70 25.44
CA PHE A 168 2.11 4.85 24.30
C PHE A 168 2.95 5.12 23.04
N VAL A 169 4.22 5.47 23.23
CA VAL A 169 5.24 5.37 22.18
C VAL A 169 6.42 4.66 22.82
N MET A 170 6.93 3.63 22.15
CA MET A 170 8.04 2.75 22.54
C MET A 170 7.68 1.58 23.47
N ARG A 171 7.02 0.55 22.92
CA ARG A 171 7.31 -0.84 23.30
C ARG A 171 6.84 -1.83 22.25
N LYS A 172 7.76 -2.72 21.88
CA LYS A 172 7.65 -3.89 20.98
C LYS A 172 7.97 -3.70 19.50
N MET A 173 9.15 -3.14 19.26
CA MET A 173 10.08 -3.65 18.24
C MET A 173 11.09 -4.52 19.00
N PHE A 174 10.81 -5.83 19.16
CA PHE A 174 11.74 -6.90 19.57
C PHE A 174 10.93 -8.19 19.78
N CYS A 175 10.81 -9.01 18.74
CA CYS A 175 10.54 -10.46 18.81
C CYS A 175 10.56 -11.01 17.37
N TYR A 176 11.76 -11.27 16.83
CA TYR A 176 11.97 -12.32 15.83
C TYR A 176 13.47 -12.63 15.68
N VAL A 177 14.07 -13.16 16.75
CA VAL A 177 15.23 -14.05 16.68
C VAL A 177 15.07 -15.06 17.81
N ARG A 178 14.53 -16.22 17.48
CA ARG A 178 14.94 -17.50 18.03
C ARG A 178 14.46 -18.61 17.12
#